data_AF-A0A9D9K498-F1
#
_entry.id   AF-A0A9D9K498-F1
#
_cell.length_a   1.000
_cell.length_b   1.000
_cell.length_c   1.000
_cell.angle_alpha   90.00
_cell.angle_beta   90.00
_cell.angle_gamma   90.00
#
_symmetry.space_group_name_H-M   'P 1'
#
loop_
_entity.id
_entity.type
_entity.pdbx_description
1 polymer ?
#
loop_
_entity_poly.entity_id
_entity_poly.type
_entity_poly.pdbx_seq_one_letter_code
_entity_poly.pdbx_strand_id
1 'polypeptide(L)' 'MSPLSHVPFQALEAFCRRHHIRRLSLFGSAVRGDFRPDSDIDVL' A
#
# COMPACT_ATOMS: atom_id res chain seq x y z
N MET A 1 9.55 12.01 -5.87
CA MET A 1 9.94 10.79 -5.13
C MET A 1 8.70 9.93 -5.03
N SER A 2 8.76 8.63 -5.37
CA SER A 2 7.58 7.76 -5.27
C SER A 2 7.23 7.56 -3.79
N PRO A 3 5.97 7.78 -3.36
CA PRO A 3 5.56 7.65 -1.95
C PRO A 3 5.74 6.23 -1.39
N LEU A 4 5.95 5.23 -2.25
CA LEU A 4 6.04 3.82 -1.87
C LEU A 4 7.45 3.35 -1.50
N SER A 5 8.47 4.22 -1.57
CA SER A 5 9.86 3.83 -1.36
C SER A 5 10.18 3.34 0.06
N HIS A 6 9.29 3.59 1.03
CA HIS A 6 9.49 3.24 2.45
C HIS A 6 8.51 2.18 2.96
N VAL A 7 7.78 1.50 2.08
CA VAL A 7 6.83 0.46 2.50
C VAL A 7 7.60 -0.82 2.88
N PRO A 8 7.55 -1.27 4.16
CA PRO A 8 8.29 -2.44 4.59
C PRO A 8 7.62 -3.74 4.12
N PHE A 9 8.18 -4.36 3.08
CA PHE A 9 7.64 -5.59 2.49
C PHE A 9 7.43 -6.73 3.49
N GLN A 10 8.37 -6.92 4.43
CA GLN A 10 8.25 -7.97 5.45
C GLN A 10 7.04 -7.77 6.37
N ALA A 11 6.70 -6.52 6.69
CA ALA A 11 5.53 -6.22 7.52
C ALA A 11 4.22 -6.49 6.75
N LEU A 12 4.18 -6.12 5.46
CA LEU A 12 3.05 -6.42 4.58
C LEU A 12 2.85 -7.92 4.38
N GLU A 13 3.93 -8.69 4.22
CA GLU A 13 3.86 -10.15 4.10
C GLU A 13 3.31 -10.78 5.39
N ALA A 14 3.83 -10.38 6.55
CA ALA A 14 3.36 -10.86 7.85
C ALA A 14 1.88 -10.51 8.07
N PHE A 15 1.45 -9.31 7.68
CA PHE A 15 0.06 -8.88 7.70
C PHE A 15 -0.81 -9.78 6.81
N CYS A 16 -0.43 -9.98 5.54
CA CYS A 16 -1.20 -10.81 4.62
C CYS A 16 -1.34 -12.25 5.13
N ARG A 17 -0.27 -12.83 5.68
CA ARG A 17 -0.27 -14.17 6.26
C ARG A 17 -1.18 -14.27 7.49
N ARG A 18 -1.12 -13.30 8.40
CA ARG A 18 -1.96 -13.26 9.61
C ARG A 18 -3.44 -13.16 9.28
N HIS A 19 -3.80 -12.44 8.23
CA HIS A 19 -5.19 -12.18 7.84
C HIS A 19 -5.68 -13.07 6.69
N HIS A 20 -4.89 -14.06 6.27
CA HIS A 20 -5.20 -14.96 5.14
C HIS A 20 -5.52 -14.24 3.83
N ILE A 21 -4.92 -13.07 3.62
CA ILE A 21 -5.04 -12.29 2.39
C ILE A 21 -4.17 -12.93 1.32
N ARG A 22 -4.78 -13.40 0.22
CA ARG A 22 -4.06 -14.06 -0.88
C ARG A 22 -3.36 -13.09 -1.82
N ARG A 23 -3.88 -11.87 -1.95
CA ARG A 23 -3.34 -10.81 -2.79
C ARG A 23 -3.71 -9.47 -2.16
N LEU A 24 -2.75 -8.54 -2.17
CA LEU A 24 -2.93 -7.16 -1.75
C LEU A 24 -2.42 -6.26 -2.88
N SER A 25 -3.24 -5.34 -3.34
CA SER A 25 -2.94 -4.41 -4.42
C SER A 25 -3.24 -2.99 -3.97
N LEU A 26 -2.33 -2.07 -4.28
CA LEU A 26 -2.54 -0.64 -4.06
C LEU A 26 -3.10 0.00 -5.33
N PHE A 27 -4.09 0.86 -5.17
CA PHE A 27 -4.64 1.67 -6.26
C PHE A 27 -4.89 3.10 -5.77
N GLY A 28 -5.61 3.89 -6.57
CA GLY A 28 -5.95 5.24 -6.13
C GLY A 28 -4.84 6.26 -6.38
N SER A 29 -4.91 7.37 -5.64
CA SER A 29 -3.95 8.48 -5.74
C SER A 29 -2.54 8.08 -5.30
N ALA A 30 -2.38 7.07 -4.43
CA ALA A 30 -1.06 6.64 -3.94
C ALA A 30 -0.14 6.05 -5.02
N VAL A 31 -0.70 5.56 -6.14
CA VAL A 31 0.06 5.09 -7.31
C VAL A 31 0.00 6.05 -8.49
N ARG A 32 -0.81 7.11 -8.38
CA ARG A 32 -0.93 8.20 -9.34
C ARG A 32 -0.10 9.38 -8.80
N GLY A 33 0.43 10.24 -9.67
CA GLY A 33 1.40 11.27 -9.26
C GLY A 33 0.84 12.40 -8.36
N ASP A 34 -0.39 12.25 -7.86
CA ASP A 34 -1.22 13.25 -7.18
C ASP A 34 -1.48 12.93 -5.70
N PHE A 35 -0.77 11.96 -5.12
CA PHE A 35 -0.84 11.65 -3.69
C PHE A 35 -0.48 12.87 -2.82
N ARG A 36 -1.36 13.24 -1.89
CA ARG A 36 -1.19 14.36 -0.95
C ARG A 36 -1.19 13.86 0.50
N PRO A 37 -0.67 14.65 1.46
CA PRO A 37 -0.66 14.26 2.87
C PRO A 37 -2.05 13.96 3.47
N ASP A 38 -3.11 14.52 2.89
CA ASP A 38 -4.52 14.33 3.26
C ASP A 38 -5.24 13.26 2.41
N SER A 39 -4.53 12.59 1.51
CA SER A 39 -5.11 11.51 0.69
C SER A 39 -5.24 10.21 1.48
N ASP A 40 -6.35 9.51 1.22
CA ASP A 40 -6.53 8.13 1.68
C ASP A 40 -5.60 7.15 0.93
N ILE A 41 -5.47 5.94 1.48
CA ILE A 41 -4.74 4.83 0.86
C ILE A 41 -5.75 3.74 0.48
N ASP A 42 -5.90 3.51 -0.81
CA ASP A 42 -6.85 2.53 -1.35
C ASP A 42 -6.20 1.14 -1.58
N VAL A 43 -6.73 0.08 -0.96
CA VAL A 43 -6.21 -1.29 -1.04
C VAL A 43 -7.28 -2.33 -1.39
N LEU A 44 -6.91 -3.31 -2.24
CA LEU A 44 -7.75 -4.39 -2.78
C LEU A 44 -7.11 -5.76 -2.56
#